data_AF-A0AAV2SNJ4-F1
#
_entry.id   AF-A0AAV2SNJ4-F1
#
_cell.length_a   1.000
_cell.length_b   1.000
_cell.length_c   1.000
_cell.angle_alpha   90.00
_cell.angle_beta   90.00
_cell.angle_gamma   90.00
#
_symmetry.space_group_name_H-M   'P 1'
#
loop_
_entity.id
_entity.type
_entity.pdbx_description
1 polymer ?
#
loop_
_entity_poly.entity_id
_entity_poly.type
_entity_poly.pdbx_seq_one_letter_code
_entity_poly.pdbx_strand_id
1 'polypeptide(L)'
;CKKVFRDGFGLKTHMRIHTGEKPYQCNYCEKKFSLNVGLRNHLMTHTGERPYQCSHCNKTFSQSGHLVKHMKTHLGDKPYQCNQCDKAFAQDIDLKRHMGIHTGKNPYICNHCEKDFRHNNDLKRHIRRHTGDKPYQCSQCDKAFIRNFELRSHMRIHTGEKPYQCNYCEKNFSNNANLRYHLRTHTGE
;
A
#
# COMPACT_ATOMS: atom_id res chain seq x y z
N CYS A 1 22.26 -19.62 7.88
CA CYS A 1 20.80 -19.86 7.72
C CYS A 1 20.39 -21.35 7.68
N LYS A 2 21.30 -22.31 7.90
CA LYS A 2 21.03 -23.77 7.94
C LYS A 2 20.28 -24.36 6.71
N LYS A 3 20.27 -23.66 5.56
CA LYS A 3 19.68 -24.18 4.32
C LYS A 3 20.68 -25.10 3.61
N VAL A 4 20.20 -26.25 3.15
CA VAL A 4 20.96 -27.24 2.39
C VAL A 4 20.58 -27.13 0.91
N PHE A 5 21.57 -27.18 0.03
CA PHE A 5 21.39 -27.07 -1.42
C PHE A 5 21.86 -28.35 -2.10
N ARG A 6 21.17 -28.73 -3.17
CA ARG A 6 21.49 -29.93 -3.96
C ARG A 6 22.73 -29.75 -4.84
N ASP A 7 23.07 -28.51 -5.16
CA ASP A 7 24.21 -28.16 -6.02
C ASP A 7 24.89 -26.85 -5.60
N GLY A 8 26.11 -26.65 -6.09
CA GLY A 8 26.92 -25.46 -5.79
C GLY A 8 26.39 -24.17 -6.39
N PHE A 9 25.61 -24.24 -7.48
CA PHE A 9 25.00 -23.07 -8.11
C PHE A 9 23.87 -22.48 -7.24
N GLY A 10 23.02 -23.34 -6.69
CA GLY A 10 21.98 -23.02 -5.74
C GLY A 10 22.55 -22.44 -4.45
N LEU A 11 23.66 -23.00 -3.95
CA LEU A 11 24.38 -22.41 -2.81
C LEU A 11 24.93 -21.02 -3.16
N LYS A 12 25.64 -20.86 -4.29
CA LYS A 12 26.22 -19.58 -4.71
C LYS A 12 25.16 -18.49 -4.89
N THR A 13 24.05 -18.82 -5.56
CA THR A 13 22.93 -17.88 -5.73
C THR A 13 22.24 -17.56 -4.40
N HIS A 14 22.13 -18.54 -3.49
CA HIS A 14 21.62 -18.30 -2.15
C HIS A 14 22.52 -17.37 -1.32
N MET A 15 23.84 -17.52 -1.42
CA MET A 15 24.79 -16.70 -0.67
C MET A 15 24.64 -15.20 -0.94
N ARG A 16 24.13 -14.82 -2.13
CA ARG A 16 23.78 -13.43 -2.47
C ARG A 16 22.78 -12.78 -1.51
N ILE A 17 21.97 -13.57 -0.80
CA ILE A 17 21.05 -13.06 0.22
C ILE A 17 21.80 -12.53 1.43
N HIS A 18 22.93 -13.16 1.79
CA HIS A 18 23.76 -12.74 2.92
C HIS A 18 24.75 -11.65 2.54
N THR A 19 25.36 -11.76 1.35
CA THR A 19 26.34 -10.77 0.88
C THR A 19 25.70 -9.49 0.35
N GLY A 20 24.40 -9.52 0.04
CA GLY A 20 23.70 -8.41 -0.60
C GLY A 20 24.06 -8.21 -2.07
N GLU A 21 24.83 -9.13 -2.67
CA GLU A 21 25.26 -9.09 -4.06
C GLU A 21 24.05 -9.09 -5.01
N LYS A 22 23.98 -8.06 -5.86
CA LYS A 22 22.90 -7.88 -6.84
C LYS A 22 23.48 -7.63 -8.24
N PRO A 23 23.92 -8.68 -8.95
CA PRO A 23 24.64 -8.54 -10.21
C PRO A 23 23.80 -8.00 -11.35
N TYR A 24 22.47 -8.14 -11.27
CA TYR A 24 21.57 -7.83 -12.38
C TYR A 24 20.98 -6.44 -12.20
N GLN A 25 21.43 -5.47 -12.99
CA GLN A 25 20.96 -4.09 -12.94
C GLN A 25 19.88 -3.82 -14.00
N CYS A 26 18.89 -2.99 -13.66
CA CYS A 26 17.92 -2.49 -14.61
C CYS A 26 18.54 -1.35 -15.46
N ASN A 27 18.25 -1.35 -16.76
CA ASN A 27 18.73 -0.30 -17.67
C ASN A 27 17.85 0.95 -17.67
N TYR A 28 16.64 0.88 -17.09
CA TYR A 28 15.68 1.98 -17.04
C TYR A 28 15.60 2.66 -15.67
N CYS A 29 16.18 2.07 -14.63
CA CYS A 29 16.22 2.66 -13.29
C CYS A 29 17.36 2.07 -12.45
N GLU A 30 17.61 2.64 -11.27
CA GLU A 30 18.73 2.25 -10.39
C GLU A 30 18.55 0.89 -9.68
N LYS A 31 17.45 0.17 -9.93
CA LYS A 31 17.16 -1.09 -9.23
C LYS A 31 18.09 -2.21 -9.68
N LYS A 32 18.63 -2.93 -8.67
CA LYS A 32 19.47 -4.13 -8.86
C LYS A 32 18.82 -5.36 -8.23
N PHE A 33 19.08 -6.53 -8.81
CA PHE A 33 18.48 -7.82 -8.46
C PHE A 33 19.57 -8.87 -8.27
N SER A 34 19.35 -9.78 -7.31
CA SER A 34 20.25 -10.92 -7.03
C SER A 34 20.09 -12.07 -8.03
N LEU A 35 18.95 -12.12 -8.75
CA LEU A 35 18.61 -13.15 -9.73
C LEU A 35 18.12 -12.51 -11.04
N ASN A 36 18.48 -13.14 -12.16
CA ASN A 36 18.08 -12.68 -13.50
C ASN A 36 16.55 -12.69 -13.69
N VAL A 37 15.87 -13.72 -13.18
CA VAL A 37 14.40 -13.83 -13.21
C VAL A 37 13.75 -12.63 -12.50
N GLY A 38 14.36 -12.13 -11.42
CA GLY A 38 13.91 -10.92 -10.73
C GLY A 38 14.01 -9.67 -11.61
N LEU A 39 15.12 -9.52 -12.34
CA LEU A 39 15.30 -8.44 -13.32
C LEU A 39 14.27 -8.55 -14.45
N ARG A 40 14.09 -9.72 -15.07
CA ARG A 40 13.09 -9.92 -16.14
C ARG A 40 11.68 -9.55 -15.69
N ASN A 41 11.26 -10.04 -14.54
CA ASN A 41 9.95 -9.70 -13.98
C ASN A 41 9.81 -8.20 -13.68
N HIS A 42 10.90 -7.54 -13.30
CA HIS A 42 10.92 -6.09 -13.10
C HIS A 42 10.83 -5.31 -14.41
N LEU A 43 11.47 -5.75 -15.49
CA LEU A 43 11.39 -5.08 -16.79
C LEU A 43 9.95 -4.96 -17.30
N MET A 44 9.08 -5.92 -16.97
CA MET A 44 7.64 -5.85 -17.25
C MET A 44 6.94 -4.62 -16.64
N THR A 45 7.53 -4.00 -15.60
CA THR A 45 7.02 -2.76 -15.01
C THR A 45 7.35 -1.51 -15.83
N HIS A 46 8.35 -1.60 -16.71
CA HIS A 46 8.69 -0.53 -17.65
C HIS A 46 7.97 -0.71 -18.98
N THR A 47 7.91 -1.93 -19.50
CA THR A 47 7.27 -2.23 -20.79
C THR A 47 5.74 -2.28 -20.70
N GLY A 48 5.19 -2.52 -19.51
CA GLY A 48 3.75 -2.74 -19.32
C GLY A 48 3.27 -4.11 -19.80
N GLU A 49 4.18 -4.99 -20.23
CA GLU A 49 3.84 -6.34 -20.66
C GLU A 49 3.20 -7.16 -19.54
N ARG A 50 2.08 -7.82 -19.87
CA ARG A 50 1.32 -8.67 -18.93
C ARG A 50 0.96 -9.98 -19.63
N PRO A 51 1.94 -10.88 -19.83
CA PRO A 51 1.78 -12.06 -20.70
C PRO A 51 0.75 -13.07 -20.18
N TYR A 52 0.42 -13.02 -18.89
CA TYR A 52 -0.45 -14.01 -18.25
C TYR A 52 -1.88 -13.51 -18.21
N GLN A 53 -2.71 -13.95 -19.15
CA GLN A 53 -4.12 -13.59 -19.23
C GLN A 53 -5.01 -14.57 -18.45
N CYS A 54 -6.02 -14.04 -17.77
CA CYS A 54 -7.07 -14.85 -17.15
C CYS A 54 -8.03 -15.40 -18.23
N SER A 55 -8.37 -16.68 -18.15
CA SER A 55 -9.33 -17.31 -19.06
C SER A 55 -10.79 -16.99 -18.74
N HIS A 56 -11.08 -16.47 -17.54
CA HIS A 56 -12.44 -16.20 -17.07
C HIS A 56 -12.80 -14.71 -17.06
N CYS A 57 -11.82 -13.81 -17.30
CA CYS A 57 -12.06 -12.37 -17.41
C CYS A 57 -10.90 -11.68 -18.16
N ASN A 58 -11.08 -10.40 -18.50
CA ASN A 58 -10.08 -9.63 -19.26
C ASN A 58 -8.85 -9.18 -18.44
N LYS A 59 -8.63 -9.73 -17.24
CA LYS A 59 -7.49 -9.34 -16.39
C LYS A 59 -6.21 -10.05 -16.85
N THR A 60 -5.15 -9.27 -16.98
CA THR A 60 -3.80 -9.75 -17.32
C THR A 60 -2.82 -9.49 -16.18
N PHE A 61 -1.76 -10.28 -16.11
CA PHE A 61 -0.76 -10.26 -15.05
C PHE A 61 0.65 -10.33 -15.64
N SER A 62 1.61 -9.66 -15.00
CA SER A 62 3.03 -9.71 -15.38
C SER A 62 3.75 -10.95 -14.84
N GLN A 63 3.12 -11.70 -13.93
CA GLN A 63 3.70 -12.91 -13.33
C GLN A 63 2.66 -14.03 -13.24
N SER A 64 3.06 -15.25 -13.59
CA SER A 64 2.21 -16.44 -13.55
C SER A 64 1.63 -16.70 -12.15
N GLY A 65 2.44 -16.55 -11.10
CA GLY A 65 1.99 -16.74 -9.71
C GLY A 65 0.88 -15.77 -9.31
N HIS A 66 0.83 -14.56 -9.89
CA HIS A 66 -0.27 -13.62 -9.67
C HIS A 66 -1.54 -14.06 -10.38
N LEU A 67 -1.43 -14.59 -11.61
CA LEU A 67 -2.56 -15.19 -12.30
C LEU A 67 -3.10 -16.38 -11.50
N VAL A 68 -2.26 -17.31 -11.04
CA VAL A 68 -2.70 -18.46 -10.23
C VAL A 68 -3.45 -18.02 -8.96
N LYS A 69 -2.93 -17.03 -8.24
CA LYS A 69 -3.63 -16.46 -7.07
C LYS A 69 -4.95 -15.80 -7.44
N HIS A 70 -5.01 -15.14 -8.59
CA HIS A 70 -6.25 -14.55 -9.09
C HIS A 70 -7.27 -15.62 -9.50
N MET A 71 -6.85 -16.73 -10.11
CA MET A 71 -7.76 -17.81 -10.52
C MET A 71 -8.57 -18.38 -9.34
N LYS A 72 -8.01 -18.37 -8.13
CA LYS A 72 -8.73 -18.75 -6.91
C LYS A 72 -10.01 -17.94 -6.68
N THR A 73 -10.06 -16.69 -7.14
CA THR A 73 -11.26 -15.85 -7.01
C THR A 73 -12.40 -16.30 -7.93
N HIS A 74 -12.07 -16.92 -9.07
CA HIS A 74 -13.08 -17.48 -9.98
C HIS A 74 -13.59 -18.84 -9.51
N LEU A 75 -12.68 -19.67 -9.01
CA LEU A 75 -13.01 -21.02 -8.52
C LEU A 75 -13.70 -21.02 -7.14
N GLY A 76 -13.75 -19.86 -6.46
CA GLY A 76 -14.20 -19.79 -5.07
C GLY A 76 -13.27 -20.51 -4.09
N ASP A 77 -12.07 -20.91 -4.53
CA ASP A 77 -11.09 -21.62 -3.72
C ASP A 77 -10.61 -20.71 -2.57
N LYS A 78 -11.06 -21.06 -1.36
CA LYS A 78 -10.79 -20.33 -0.13
C LYS A 78 -10.11 -21.27 0.88
N PRO A 79 -8.84 -21.63 0.67
CA PRO A 79 -8.17 -22.64 1.48
C PRO A 79 -7.81 -22.12 2.88
N TYR A 80 -7.94 -20.82 3.14
CA TYR A 80 -7.60 -20.20 4.41
C TYR A 80 -8.86 -19.94 5.23
N GLN A 81 -9.23 -20.89 6.08
CA GLN A 81 -10.40 -20.80 6.96
C GLN A 81 -10.08 -20.05 8.25
N CYS A 82 -11.01 -19.23 8.72
CA CYS A 82 -10.97 -18.66 10.06
C CYS A 82 -11.35 -19.74 11.08
N ASN A 83 -10.60 -19.82 12.18
CA ASN A 83 -10.89 -20.76 13.27
C ASN A 83 -11.86 -20.19 14.31
N GLN A 84 -12.34 -18.96 14.13
CA GLN A 84 -13.25 -18.28 15.06
C GLN A 84 -14.60 -17.86 14.42
N CYS A 85 -14.77 -18.10 13.11
CA CYS A 85 -16.04 -17.93 12.41
C CYS A 85 -16.03 -18.68 11.08
N ASP A 86 -17.17 -18.76 10.39
CA ASP A 86 -17.34 -19.52 9.14
C ASP A 86 -16.71 -18.85 7.90
N LYS A 87 -15.93 -17.77 8.08
CA LYS A 87 -15.32 -17.04 6.96
C LYS A 87 -14.06 -17.74 6.47
N ALA A 88 -13.99 -17.90 5.15
CA ALA A 88 -12.80 -18.41 4.47
C ALA A 88 -12.28 -17.42 3.42
N PHE A 89 -10.97 -17.45 3.17
CA PHE A 89 -10.26 -16.49 2.33
C PHE A 89 -9.41 -17.20 1.27
N ALA A 90 -9.25 -16.55 0.12
CA ALA A 90 -8.42 -17.06 -0.98
C ALA A 90 -6.90 -16.89 -0.74
N GLN A 91 -6.52 -15.99 0.18
CA GLN A 91 -5.12 -15.69 0.52
C GLN A 91 -4.90 -15.65 2.04
N ASP A 92 -3.75 -16.13 2.48
CA ASP A 92 -3.33 -16.12 3.90
C ASP A 92 -3.32 -14.70 4.49
N ILE A 93 -2.88 -13.70 3.73
CA ILE A 93 -2.83 -12.33 4.21
C ILE A 93 -4.22 -11.76 4.50
N ASP A 94 -5.24 -12.21 3.76
CA ASP A 94 -6.62 -11.78 3.97
C ASP A 94 -7.18 -12.38 5.25
N LEU A 95 -6.87 -13.65 5.53
CA LEU A 95 -7.17 -14.29 6.80
C LEU A 95 -6.48 -13.57 7.96
N LYS A 96 -5.15 -13.34 7.90
CA LYS A 96 -4.40 -12.61 8.94
C LYS A 96 -4.98 -11.23 9.23
N ARG A 97 -5.39 -10.53 8.18
CA ARG A 97 -6.04 -9.22 8.29
C ARG A 97 -7.44 -9.33 8.90
N HIS A 98 -8.18 -10.39 8.56
CA HIS A 98 -9.48 -10.67 9.15
C HIS A 98 -9.39 -11.01 10.64
N MET A 99 -8.36 -11.74 11.06
CA MET A 99 -8.15 -12.10 12.47
C MET A 99 -8.09 -10.89 13.40
N GLY A 100 -7.76 -9.69 12.90
CA GLY A 100 -7.81 -8.46 13.70
C GLY A 100 -9.20 -8.13 14.25
N ILE A 101 -10.28 -8.62 13.63
CA ILE A 101 -11.66 -8.47 14.15
C ILE A 101 -11.84 -9.30 15.43
N HIS A 102 -11.14 -10.43 15.52
CA HIS A 102 -11.25 -11.38 16.62
C HIS A 102 -10.25 -11.08 17.74
N THR A 103 -9.00 -10.79 17.39
CA THR A 103 -7.91 -10.60 18.35
C THR A 103 -7.73 -9.14 18.77
N GLY A 104 -8.39 -8.21 18.08
CA GLY A 104 -8.13 -6.77 18.20
C GLY A 104 -6.77 -6.33 17.65
N LYS A 105 -5.95 -7.24 17.14
CA LYS A 105 -4.58 -6.98 16.67
C LYS A 105 -4.48 -7.14 15.17
N ASN A 106 -4.05 -6.08 14.48
CA ASN A 106 -3.78 -6.16 13.04
C ASN A 106 -2.36 -6.65 12.73
N PRO A 107 -2.12 -7.22 11.52
CA PRO A 107 -0.84 -7.84 11.17
C PRO A 107 0.33 -6.87 11.00
N TYR A 108 0.10 -5.56 10.87
CA TYR A 108 1.14 -4.58 10.62
C TYR A 108 1.33 -3.66 11.82
N ILE A 109 2.31 -3.96 12.67
CA ILE A 109 2.56 -3.26 13.94
C ILE A 109 3.62 -2.17 13.72
N CYS A 110 3.44 -1.02 14.37
CA CYS A 110 4.44 0.04 14.39
C CYS A 110 5.57 -0.28 15.38
N ASN A 111 6.81 -0.11 14.95
CA ASN A 111 7.97 -0.33 15.84
C ASN A 111 8.31 0.87 16.72
N HIS A 112 7.62 2.00 16.56
CA HIS A 112 7.82 3.23 17.34
C HIS A 112 6.72 3.49 18.37
N CYS A 113 5.58 2.77 18.29
CA CYS A 113 4.45 2.91 19.21
C CYS A 113 3.56 1.67 19.13
N GLU A 114 2.61 1.53 20.03
CA GLU A 114 1.73 0.35 20.12
C GLU A 114 0.65 0.26 19.03
N LYS A 115 0.63 1.19 18.06
CA LYS A 115 -0.39 1.18 17.00
C LYS A 115 -0.12 0.10 15.97
N ASP A 116 -1.16 -0.66 15.66
CA ASP A 116 -1.18 -1.60 14.55
C ASP A 116 -2.17 -1.16 13.45
N PHE A 117 -1.98 -1.73 12.26
CA PHE A 117 -2.68 -1.35 11.04
C PHE A 117 -3.12 -2.55 10.24
N ARG A 118 -4.30 -2.43 9.65
CA ARG A 118 -4.89 -3.44 8.78
C ARG A 118 -4.10 -3.67 7.47
N HIS A 119 -3.42 -2.63 6.97
CA HIS A 119 -2.62 -2.69 5.75
C HIS A 119 -1.21 -2.10 5.94
N ASN A 120 -0.23 -2.67 5.23
CA ASN A 120 1.15 -2.18 5.24
C ASN A 120 1.28 -0.71 4.79
N ASN A 121 0.49 -0.29 3.79
CA ASN A 121 0.54 1.10 3.31
C ASN A 121 0.07 2.09 4.38
N ASP A 122 -0.87 1.69 5.24
CA ASP A 122 -1.32 2.51 6.36
C ASP A 122 -0.22 2.63 7.41
N LEU A 123 0.47 1.53 7.73
CA LEU A 123 1.64 1.52 8.61
C LEU A 123 2.78 2.41 8.03
N LYS A 124 3.15 2.25 6.76
CA LYS A 124 4.20 3.07 6.12
C LYS A 124 3.86 4.55 6.20
N ARG A 125 2.62 4.92 5.90
CA ARG A 125 2.13 6.30 6.02
C ARG A 125 2.15 6.78 7.47
N HIS A 126 1.84 5.91 8.43
CA HIS A 126 1.91 6.24 9.85
C HIS A 126 3.34 6.48 10.31
N ILE A 127 4.30 5.65 9.90
CA ILE A 127 5.72 5.78 10.26
C ILE A 127 6.29 7.15 9.88
N ARG A 128 5.80 7.76 8.79
CA ARG A 128 6.16 9.14 8.40
C ARG A 128 5.97 10.16 9.52
N ARG A 129 4.98 9.96 10.40
CA ARG A 129 4.73 10.83 11.55
C ARG A 129 5.85 10.77 12.60
N HIS A 130 6.51 9.62 12.73
CA HIS A 130 7.64 9.42 13.64
C HIS A 130 8.93 9.96 13.03
N THR A 131 9.15 9.69 11.74
CA THR A 131 10.37 10.10 11.03
C THR A 131 10.39 11.58 10.62
N GLY A 132 9.23 12.24 10.59
CA GLY A 132 9.08 13.57 10.02
C GLY A 132 9.05 13.65 8.49
N ASP A 133 9.15 12.50 7.78
CA ASP A 133 9.06 12.44 6.31
C ASP A 133 7.75 13.04 5.79
N LYS A 134 7.88 14.15 5.05
CA LYS A 134 6.79 14.93 4.47
C LYS A 134 7.02 15.09 2.97
N PRO A 135 6.69 14.06 2.17
CA PRO A 135 7.05 14.02 0.75
C PRO A 135 6.23 14.99 -0.13
N TYR A 136 5.20 15.65 0.42
CA TYR A 136 4.35 16.56 -0.33
C TYR A 136 4.63 18.01 0.06
N GLN A 137 5.52 18.66 -0.68
CA GLN A 137 5.90 20.06 -0.46
C GLN A 137 4.91 21.02 -1.15
N CYS A 138 4.63 22.14 -0.49
CA CYS A 138 3.92 23.26 -1.10
C CYS A 138 4.85 24.00 -2.06
N SER A 139 4.32 24.40 -3.22
CA SER A 139 5.07 25.19 -4.21
C SER A 139 5.06 26.69 -3.93
N GLN A 140 4.26 27.16 -2.97
CA GLN A 140 4.07 28.58 -2.67
C GLN A 140 4.55 28.97 -1.26
N CYS A 141 4.98 28.01 -0.44
CA CYS A 141 5.60 28.26 0.87
C CYS A 141 6.40 27.03 1.34
N ASP A 142 7.13 27.16 2.44
CA ASP A 142 8.02 26.10 2.96
C ASP A 142 7.28 24.94 3.68
N LYS A 143 5.95 24.92 3.62
CA LYS A 143 5.16 23.87 4.29
C LYS A 143 5.18 22.57 3.51
N ALA A 144 5.39 21.47 4.23
CA ALA A 144 5.32 20.12 3.69
C ALA A 144 4.35 19.24 4.49
N PHE A 145 3.76 18.26 3.80
CA PHE A 145 2.68 17.41 4.31
C PHE A 145 2.99 15.93 4.15
N ILE A 146 2.39 15.11 5.02
CA ILE A 146 2.55 13.65 5.01
C ILE A 146 1.68 13.02 3.91
N ARG A 147 0.54 13.67 3.59
CA ARG A 147 -0.44 13.18 2.61
C ARG A 147 -0.74 14.22 1.53
N ASN A 148 -0.99 13.75 0.31
CA ASN A 148 -1.29 14.64 -0.82
C ASN A 148 -2.56 15.47 -0.64
N PHE A 149 -3.62 14.89 -0.06
CA PHE A 149 -4.87 15.64 0.16
C PHE A 149 -4.68 16.77 1.20
N GLU A 150 -3.74 16.63 2.14
CA GLU A 150 -3.42 17.67 3.12
C GLU A 150 -2.78 18.85 2.38
N LEU A 151 -1.82 18.58 1.48
CA LEU A 151 -1.27 19.59 0.57
C LEU A 151 -2.35 20.24 -0.29
N ARG A 152 -3.21 19.45 -0.97
CA ARG A 152 -4.31 20.00 -1.80
C ARG A 152 -5.24 20.91 -0.99
N SER A 153 -5.58 20.49 0.23
CA SER A 153 -6.44 21.29 1.11
C SER A 153 -5.72 22.57 1.57
N HIS A 154 -4.42 22.48 1.83
CA HIS A 154 -3.58 23.63 2.17
C HIS A 154 -3.46 24.63 1.01
N MET A 155 -3.37 24.18 -0.25
CA MET A 155 -3.29 25.06 -1.42
C MET A 155 -4.48 26.03 -1.52
N ARG A 156 -5.62 25.71 -0.90
CA ARG A 156 -6.79 26.62 -0.86
C ARG A 156 -6.55 27.90 -0.08
N ILE A 157 -5.56 27.93 0.81
CA ILE A 157 -5.13 29.16 1.49
C ILE A 157 -4.50 30.12 0.49
N HIS A 158 -3.79 29.59 -0.51
CA HIS A 158 -3.14 30.39 -1.55
C HIS A 158 -4.11 30.79 -2.66
N THR A 159 -5.00 29.88 -3.08
CA THR A 159 -5.97 30.16 -4.16
C THR A 159 -7.20 30.93 -3.69
N GLY A 160 -7.47 30.95 -2.38
CA GLY A 160 -8.71 31.52 -1.82
C GLY A 160 -9.96 30.67 -2.07
N GLU A 161 -9.83 29.48 -2.67
CA GLU A 161 -10.95 28.61 -3.01
C GLU A 161 -11.71 28.16 -1.74
N LYS A 162 -13.02 28.37 -1.71
CA LYS A 162 -13.90 27.98 -0.61
C LYS A 162 -15.04 27.08 -1.11
N PRO A 163 -14.76 25.81 -1.43
CA PRO A 163 -15.72 24.93 -2.10
C PRO A 163 -16.83 24.41 -1.19
N TYR A 164 -16.77 24.66 0.12
CA TYR A 164 -17.77 24.17 1.06
C TYR A 164 -18.73 25.28 1.47
N GLN A 165 -19.90 25.31 0.83
CA GLN A 165 -20.96 26.26 1.13
C GLN A 165 -21.80 25.79 2.32
N CYS A 166 -22.24 26.74 3.14
CA CYS A 166 -23.26 26.50 4.16
C CYS A 166 -24.66 26.48 3.54
N ASN A 167 -25.50 25.53 3.91
CA ASN A 167 -26.86 25.44 3.40
C ASN A 167 -27.83 26.42 4.08
N TYR A 168 -27.44 27.00 5.21
CA TYR A 168 -28.28 27.91 6.02
C TYR A 168 -27.89 29.39 5.87
N CYS A 169 -26.74 29.69 5.24
CA CYS A 169 -26.29 31.07 5.01
C CYS A 169 -25.26 31.14 3.88
N GLU A 170 -24.90 32.34 3.44
CA GLU A 170 -23.99 32.56 2.31
C GLU A 170 -22.50 32.30 2.61
N LYS A 171 -22.18 31.79 3.82
CA LYS A 171 -20.79 31.55 4.22
C LYS A 171 -20.21 30.33 3.50
N ASN A 172 -19.03 30.52 2.94
CA ASN A 172 -18.23 29.49 2.29
C ASN A 172 -16.94 29.21 3.08
N PHE A 173 -16.48 27.97 3.06
CA PHE A 173 -15.32 27.49 3.81
C PHE A 173 -14.32 26.76 2.90
N SER A 174 -13.03 26.88 3.22
CA SER A 174 -11.93 26.23 2.49
C SER A 174 -11.75 24.75 2.86
N ASN A 175 -12.29 24.31 3.99
CA ASN A 175 -12.27 22.91 4.41
C ASN A 175 -13.60 22.49 5.04
N ASN A 176 -13.89 21.18 4.99
CA ASN A 176 -15.15 20.62 5.50
C ASN A 176 -15.26 20.65 7.03
N ALA A 177 -14.13 20.59 7.76
CA ALA A 177 -14.12 20.63 9.22
C ALA A 177 -14.63 21.98 9.75
N ASN A 178 -14.21 23.08 9.12
CA ASN A 178 -14.66 24.43 9.44
C ASN A 178 -16.14 24.61 9.11
N LEU A 179 -16.61 24.05 7.97
CA LEU A 179 -18.04 24.02 7.68
C LEU A 179 -18.81 23.26 8.77
N ARG A 180 -18.36 22.06 9.18
CA ARG A 180 -19.02 21.30 10.25
C ARG A 180 -19.07 22.05 11.58
N TYR A 181 -17.97 22.70 11.95
CA TYR A 181 -17.94 23.55 13.14
C TYR A 181 -18.89 24.75 13.01
N HIS A 182 -19.04 25.31 11.81
CA HIS A 182 -20.01 26.37 11.57
C HIS A 182 -21.45 25.85 11.60
N LEU A 183 -21.75 24.67 11.06
CA LEU A 183 -23.10 24.12 11.06
C LEU A 183 -23.68 23.95 12.47
N ARG A 184 -22.82 23.66 13.45
CA ARG A 184 -23.16 23.64 14.87
C ARG A 184 -23.79 24.93 15.38
N THR A 185 -23.37 26.09 14.86
CA THR A 185 -23.97 27.38 15.23
C THR A 185 -25.40 27.54 14.71
N HIS A 186 -25.83 26.72 13.74
CA HIS A 186 -27.20 26.70 13.23
C HIS A 186 -28.05 25.63 13.92
N THR A 187 -27.46 24.51 14.31
CA THR A 187 -28.18 23.41 14.98
C THR A 187 -28.24 23.56 16.50
N GLY A 188 -27.47 24.48 17.09
CA GLY A 188 -27.46 24.72 18.54
C GLY A 188 -26.76 23.61 19.34
N GLU A 189 -25.92 22.79 18.70
CA GLU A 189 -25.06 21.76 19.32
C GLU A 189 -23.61 22.24 19.40
#